data_AF-A0A8K0N8U0-F1
#
_entry.id   AF-A0A8K0N8U0-F1
#
_cell.length_a   1.000
_cell.length_b   1.000
_cell.length_c   1.000
_cell.angle_alpha   90.00
_cell.angle_beta   90.00
_cell.angle_gamma   90.00
#
_symmetry.space_group_name_H-M   'P 1'
#
loop_
_entity.id
_entity.type
_entity.pdbx_description
1 polymer ?
#
loop_
_entity_poly.entity_id
_entity_poly.type
_entity_poly.pdbx_seq_one_letter_code
_entity_poly.pdbx_strand_id
1 'polypeptide(L)'
;MGVFSSSLFLPLLLFFCYYSSIIESSETDNDFVKQQEADRVFSLPGQPPVKFKQYAGYVTVNDTHGRALFYWFFEATHDVATKPLVLWLNGGECLTGDTDGRVPVTSTRYTLNKLGLKTVHEWSPWYHHKQVGGWTIIYEGLTFVTIRGAGHEVPTFAPGQALQLLAQFLADQDLPSAAF
;
A
#
# COMPACT_ATOMS: atom_id res chain seq x y z
N MET A 1 -17.15 58.23 20.69
CA MET A 1 -16.48 56.91 20.70
C MET A 1 -17.52 55.86 20.36
N GLY A 2 -17.58 55.40 19.11
CA GLY A 2 -18.52 54.35 18.69
C GLY A 2 -17.89 52.99 18.94
N VAL A 3 -18.53 52.18 19.79
CA VAL A 3 -18.09 50.82 20.09
C VAL A 3 -18.47 49.94 18.90
N PHE A 4 -17.50 49.54 18.08
CA PHE A 4 -17.75 48.56 17.02
C PHE A 4 -18.21 47.25 17.67
N SER A 5 -19.42 46.82 17.35
CA SER A 5 -20.01 45.58 17.86
C SER A 5 -19.25 44.38 17.30
N SER A 6 -18.52 43.68 18.17
CA SER A 6 -17.69 42.51 17.84
C SER A 6 -18.50 41.25 17.48
N SER A 7 -19.83 41.31 17.52
CA SER A 7 -20.74 40.17 17.33
C SER A 7 -20.93 39.74 15.87
N LEU A 8 -20.57 40.58 14.89
CA LEU A 8 -20.73 40.29 13.46
C LEU A 8 -19.46 39.73 12.79
N PHE A 9 -18.30 39.83 13.44
CA PHE A 9 -17.02 39.37 12.87
C PHE A 9 -16.86 37.85 12.89
N LEU A 10 -17.28 37.21 13.99
CA LEU A 10 -17.18 35.76 14.16
C LEU A 10 -18.05 34.96 13.18
N PRO A 11 -19.34 35.28 12.93
CA PRO A 11 -20.15 34.53 11.97
C PRO A 11 -19.67 34.70 10.53
N LEU A 12 -19.12 35.87 10.16
CA LEU A 12 -18.55 36.12 8.83
C LEU A 12 -17.28 35.29 8.61
N LEU A 13 -16.42 35.18 9.63
CA LEU A 13 -15.21 34.36 9.60
C LEU A 13 -15.57 32.86 9.45
N LEU A 14 -16.55 32.38 10.21
CA LEU A 14 -17.01 30.99 10.12
C LEU A 14 -17.62 30.67 8.75
N PHE A 15 -18.39 31.59 8.18
CA PHE A 15 -18.92 31.46 6.82
C PHE A 15 -17.80 31.41 5.77
N PHE A 16 -16.79 32.27 5.90
CA PHE A 16 -15.63 32.26 5.01
C PHE A 16 -14.81 30.96 5.13
N CYS A 17 -14.56 30.47 6.34
CA CYS A 17 -13.88 29.19 6.55
C CYS A 17 -14.67 28.02 5.97
N TYR A 18 -16.00 28.00 6.15
CA TYR A 18 -16.87 26.97 5.58
C TYR A 18 -16.90 27.01 4.05
N TYR A 19 -16.96 28.21 3.46
CA TYR A 19 -16.94 28.35 2.00
C TYR A 19 -15.57 27.96 1.42
N SER A 20 -14.48 28.29 2.12
CA SER A 20 -13.11 27.91 1.73
C SER A 20 -12.89 26.40 1.81
N SER A 21 -13.39 25.74 2.85
CA SER A 21 -13.29 24.27 2.98
C SER A 21 -14.14 23.54 1.94
N ILE A 22 -15.30 24.09 1.53
CA ILE A 22 -16.08 23.55 0.41
C ILE A 22 -15.27 23.64 -0.89
N ILE A 23 -14.66 24.78 -1.19
CA ILE A 23 -13.85 24.96 -2.41
C ILE A 23 -12.68 23.97 -2.43
N GLU A 24 -11.96 23.84 -1.32
CA GLU A 24 -10.83 22.90 -1.18
C GLU A 24 -11.28 21.44 -1.35
N SER A 25 -12.42 21.05 -0.79
CA SER A 25 -12.99 19.70 -0.99
C SER A 25 -13.38 19.42 -2.45
N SER A 26 -13.87 20.44 -3.17
CA SER A 26 -14.22 20.36 -4.58
C SER A 26 -12.98 20.19 -5.47
N GLU A 27 -11.91 20.94 -5.17
CA GLU A 27 -10.66 20.89 -5.93
C GLU A 27 -9.96 19.54 -5.75
N THR A 28 -9.91 19.04 -4.50
CA THR A 28 -9.37 17.72 -4.18
C THR A 28 -10.17 16.59 -4.84
N ASP A 29 -11.51 16.60 -4.79
CA ASP A 29 -12.34 15.59 -5.48
C ASP A 29 -12.08 15.54 -6.99
N ASN A 30 -11.94 16.71 -7.62
CA ASN A 30 -11.63 16.81 -9.05
C ASN A 30 -10.24 16.25 -9.38
N ASP A 31 -9.24 16.51 -8.52
CA ASP A 31 -7.90 15.98 -8.72
C ASP A 31 -7.82 14.46 -8.50
N PHE A 32 -8.57 13.91 -7.54
CA PHE A 32 -8.70 12.46 -7.36
C PHE A 32 -9.30 11.79 -8.60
N VAL A 33 -10.37 12.36 -9.17
CA VAL A 33 -11.00 11.82 -10.39
C VAL A 33 -10.05 11.88 -11.59
N LYS A 34 -9.29 12.98 -11.75
CA LYS A 34 -8.27 13.09 -12.81
C LYS A 34 -7.19 12.04 -12.66
N GLN A 35 -6.66 11.85 -11.44
CA GLN A 35 -5.62 10.86 -11.18
C GLN A 35 -6.14 9.44 -11.43
N GLN A 36 -7.35 9.13 -10.99
CA GLN A 36 -7.99 7.84 -11.26
C GLN A 36 -8.11 7.58 -12.76
N GLU A 37 -8.58 8.55 -13.56
CA GLU A 37 -8.68 8.37 -15.02
C GLU A 37 -7.30 8.29 -15.69
N ALA A 38 -6.27 8.95 -15.15
CA ALA A 38 -4.89 8.81 -15.62
C ALA A 38 -4.35 7.39 -15.40
N ASP A 39 -4.74 6.74 -14.29
CA ASP A 39 -4.36 5.35 -13.96
C ASP A 39 -5.18 4.30 -14.73
N ARG A 40 -6.08 4.71 -15.64
CA ARG A 40 -6.99 3.80 -16.35
C ARG A 40 -6.25 2.94 -17.39
N VAL A 41 -6.43 1.62 -17.29
CA VAL A 41 -5.85 0.64 -18.22
C VAL A 41 -6.89 0.23 -19.26
N PHE A 42 -6.76 0.76 -20.48
CA PHE A 42 -7.72 0.48 -21.56
C PHE A 42 -7.59 -0.93 -22.16
N SER A 43 -6.37 -1.44 -22.25
CA SER A 43 -6.08 -2.76 -22.83
C SER A 43 -4.70 -3.23 -22.43
N LEU A 44 -4.51 -4.55 -22.34
CA LEU A 44 -3.20 -5.16 -22.16
C LEU A 44 -2.79 -6.03 -23.35
N PRO A 45 -1.48 -6.17 -23.63
CA PRO A 45 -1.00 -7.09 -24.64
C PRO A 45 -1.53 -8.51 -24.43
N GLY A 46 -2.25 -9.04 -25.42
CA GLY A 46 -2.83 -10.39 -25.38
C GLY A 46 -4.11 -10.55 -24.55
N GLN A 47 -4.62 -9.48 -23.93
CA GLN A 47 -5.89 -9.52 -23.20
C GLN A 47 -7.07 -9.52 -24.18
N PRO A 48 -7.99 -10.49 -24.10
CA PRO A 48 -9.25 -10.43 -24.84
C PRO A 48 -10.08 -9.19 -24.47
N PRO A 49 -11.03 -8.75 -25.30
CA PRO A 49 -11.90 -7.62 -24.96
C PRO A 49 -12.63 -7.84 -23.64
N VAL A 50 -12.46 -6.91 -22.70
CA VAL A 50 -13.13 -6.92 -21.38
C VAL A 50 -14.11 -5.76 -21.25
N LYS A 51 -15.16 -5.97 -20.45
CA LYS A 51 -16.22 -4.96 -20.20
C LYS A 51 -16.06 -4.21 -18.89
N PHE A 52 -15.21 -4.69 -17.98
CA PHE A 52 -14.93 -4.03 -16.71
C PHE A 52 -13.89 -2.92 -16.90
N LYS A 53 -13.94 -1.92 -16.03
CA LYS A 53 -12.85 -0.93 -15.92
C LYS A 53 -11.77 -1.48 -15.02
N GLN A 54 -10.53 -1.17 -15.37
CA GLN A 54 -9.35 -1.54 -14.61
C GLN A 54 -8.41 -0.34 -14.55
N TYR A 55 -7.72 -0.20 -13.42
CA TYR A 55 -6.85 0.93 -13.12
C TYR A 55 -5.59 0.40 -12.46
N ALA A 56 -4.43 0.91 -12.85
CA ALA A 56 -3.16 0.51 -12.27
C ALA A 56 -2.27 1.74 -12.11
N GLY A 57 -1.63 1.83 -10.96
CA GLY A 57 -0.84 2.99 -10.59
C GLY A 57 -0.11 2.78 -9.27
N TYR A 58 0.32 3.88 -8.68
CA TYR A 58 1.04 3.89 -7.41
C TYR A 58 0.29 4.75 -6.39
N VAL A 59 0.05 4.20 -5.21
CA VAL A 59 -0.43 4.95 -4.05
C VAL A 59 0.75 5.28 -3.18
N THR A 60 1.12 6.56 -3.08
CA THR A 60 2.19 6.97 -2.18
C THR A 60 1.76 6.78 -0.73
N VAL A 61 2.52 5.99 0.02
CA VAL A 61 2.28 5.70 1.44
C VAL A 61 3.16 6.55 2.34
N ASN A 62 4.29 7.04 1.81
CA ASN A 62 5.19 7.95 2.51
C ASN A 62 5.98 8.77 1.49
N ASP A 63 5.60 10.05 1.32
CA ASP A 63 6.25 10.97 0.38
C ASP A 63 7.72 11.23 0.77
N THR A 64 8.01 11.39 2.06
CA THR A 64 9.35 11.74 2.56
C THR A 64 10.39 10.65 2.30
N HIS A 65 9.95 9.39 2.31
CA HIS A 65 10.79 8.22 2.07
C HIS A 65 10.56 7.60 0.67
N GLY A 66 9.77 8.26 -0.18
CA GLY A 66 9.52 7.83 -1.56
C GLY A 66 8.83 6.46 -1.69
N ARG A 67 8.05 6.04 -0.69
CA ARG A 67 7.41 4.72 -0.70
C ARG A 67 6.02 4.79 -1.31
N ALA A 68 5.76 3.89 -2.24
CA ALA A 68 4.46 3.73 -2.85
C ALA A 68 4.08 2.25 -2.97
N LEU A 69 2.78 1.98 -2.90
CA LEU A 69 2.19 0.69 -3.24
C LEU A 69 1.77 0.71 -4.70
N PHE A 70 2.31 -0.21 -5.49
CA PHE A 70 1.68 -0.53 -6.76
C PHE A 70 0.32 -1.17 -6.49
N TYR A 71 -0.70 -0.74 -7.23
CA TYR A 71 -2.00 -1.38 -7.22
C TYR A 71 -2.47 -1.68 -8.64
N TRP A 72 -3.33 -2.69 -8.76
CA TRP A 72 -4.11 -2.93 -9.94
C TRP A 72 -5.53 -3.29 -9.52
N PHE A 73 -6.44 -2.35 -9.72
CA PHE A 73 -7.83 -2.42 -9.32
C PHE A 73 -8.73 -2.80 -10.49
N PHE A 74 -9.74 -3.62 -10.21
CA PHE A 74 -10.76 -4.05 -11.16
C PHE A 74 -12.12 -3.70 -10.60
N GLU A 75 -12.89 -2.90 -11.34
CA GLU A 75 -14.21 -2.48 -10.92
C GLU A 75 -15.22 -3.61 -11.10
N ALA A 76 -16.07 -3.83 -10.09
CA ALA A 76 -17.20 -4.73 -10.23
C ALA A 76 -18.13 -4.22 -11.33
N THR A 77 -18.62 -5.12 -12.19
CA THR A 77 -19.52 -4.73 -13.29
C THR A 77 -20.99 -4.66 -12.88
N HIS A 78 -21.37 -5.40 -11.84
CA HIS A 78 -22.77 -5.60 -11.41
C HIS A 78 -22.82 -5.48 -9.89
N ASP A 79 -23.92 -4.94 -9.35
CA ASP A 79 -24.16 -4.81 -7.90
C ASP A 79 -22.99 -4.14 -7.15
N VAL A 80 -22.39 -3.12 -7.77
CA VAL A 80 -21.16 -2.46 -7.30
C VAL A 80 -21.29 -1.97 -5.87
N ALA A 81 -22.44 -1.36 -5.54
CA ALA A 81 -22.71 -0.80 -4.21
C ALA A 81 -22.81 -1.85 -3.10
N THR A 82 -23.04 -3.12 -3.42
CA THR A 82 -23.23 -4.18 -2.42
C THR A 82 -22.06 -5.16 -2.34
N LYS A 83 -21.08 -5.06 -3.25
CA LYS A 83 -19.93 -5.97 -3.28
C LYS A 83 -18.80 -5.47 -2.37
N PRO A 84 -18.20 -6.35 -1.55
CA PRO A 84 -17.06 -5.97 -0.73
C PRO A 84 -15.83 -5.70 -1.61
N LEU A 85 -14.96 -4.79 -1.16
CA LEU A 85 -13.62 -4.63 -1.73
C LEU A 85 -12.77 -5.84 -1.34
N VAL A 86 -12.26 -6.56 -2.34
CA VAL A 86 -11.30 -7.65 -2.12
C VAL A 86 -9.90 -7.09 -2.34
N LEU A 87 -9.11 -7.04 -1.26
CA LEU A 87 -7.70 -6.68 -1.34
C LEU A 87 -6.86 -7.94 -1.54
N TRP A 88 -6.20 -8.02 -2.69
CA TRP A 88 -5.22 -9.07 -2.97
C TRP A 88 -3.81 -8.51 -2.87
N LEU A 89 -3.06 -8.98 -1.88
CA LEU A 89 -1.65 -8.66 -1.72
C LEU A 89 -0.83 -9.82 -2.29
N ASN A 90 -0.32 -9.63 -3.49
CA ASN A 90 0.64 -10.57 -4.05
C ASN A 90 1.89 -10.59 -3.17
N GLY A 91 2.41 -11.80 -2.94
CA GLY A 91 3.80 -11.96 -2.58
C GLY A 91 4.69 -11.51 -3.74
N GLY A 92 4.94 -10.21 -3.86
CA GLY A 92 5.85 -9.68 -4.88
C GLY A 92 7.28 -10.17 -4.65
N GLU A 93 8.22 -9.70 -5.48
CA GLU A 93 9.66 -9.98 -5.33
C GLU A 93 10.23 -9.54 -3.96
N CYS A 94 9.46 -8.82 -3.14
CA CYS A 94 9.87 -8.44 -1.79
C CYS A 94 9.22 -9.28 -0.67
N LEU A 95 8.17 -10.07 -0.99
CA LEU A 95 7.35 -10.82 -0.04
C LEU A 95 7.15 -12.24 -0.52
N THR A 96 7.90 -13.19 0.02
CA THR A 96 7.78 -14.61 -0.39
C THR A 96 7.38 -15.49 0.78
N GLY A 97 6.32 -16.27 0.60
CA GLY A 97 6.07 -17.42 1.45
C GLY A 97 7.18 -18.44 1.25
N ASP A 98 7.80 -18.91 2.33
CA ASP A 98 8.97 -19.80 2.24
C ASP A 98 8.64 -21.23 1.78
N THR A 99 7.35 -21.55 1.61
CA THR A 99 6.87 -22.82 1.06
C THR A 99 6.29 -22.70 -0.35
N ASP A 100 6.38 -21.52 -0.99
CA ASP A 100 5.92 -21.36 -2.38
C ASP A 100 6.83 -22.07 -3.39
N GLY A 101 6.25 -23.01 -4.13
CA GLY A 101 6.93 -23.72 -5.22
C GLY A 101 6.85 -23.03 -6.59
N ARG A 102 6.02 -22.00 -6.76
CA ARG A 102 5.89 -21.28 -8.04
C ARG A 102 6.89 -20.12 -8.16
N VAL A 103 6.97 -19.28 -7.14
CA VAL A 103 7.95 -18.19 -7.04
C VAL A 103 8.74 -18.35 -5.73
N PRO A 104 9.72 -19.28 -5.71
CA PRO A 104 10.40 -19.63 -4.48
C PRO A 104 11.37 -18.53 -4.03
N VAL A 105 11.58 -18.45 -2.71
CA VAL A 105 12.54 -17.53 -2.04
C VAL A 105 13.91 -17.51 -2.74
N THR A 106 14.37 -18.65 -3.24
CA THR A 106 15.67 -18.78 -3.92
C THR A 106 15.74 -17.98 -5.22
N SER A 107 14.66 -17.97 -6.02
CA SER A 107 14.61 -17.22 -7.28
C SER A 107 14.66 -15.72 -7.00
N THR A 108 13.84 -15.27 -6.05
CA THR A 108 13.80 -13.87 -5.62
C THR A 108 15.15 -13.40 -5.08
N ARG A 109 15.80 -14.20 -4.22
CA ARG A 109 17.15 -13.89 -3.72
C ARG A 109 18.20 -13.80 -4.83
N TYR A 110 18.09 -14.62 -5.88
CA TYR A 110 18.98 -14.52 -7.03
C TYR A 110 18.79 -13.20 -7.78
N THR A 111 17.54 -12.79 -8.03
CA THR A 111 17.21 -11.50 -8.65
C THR A 111 17.75 -10.33 -7.82
N LEU A 112 17.49 -10.31 -6.51
CA LEU A 112 17.97 -9.26 -5.62
C LEU A 112 19.50 -9.15 -5.62
N ASN A 113 20.21 -10.29 -5.65
CA ASN A 113 21.67 -10.30 -5.75
C ASN A 113 22.17 -9.71 -7.08
N LYS A 114 21.40 -9.85 -8.18
CA LYS A 114 21.74 -9.25 -9.48
C LYS A 114 21.52 -7.75 -9.54
N LEU A 115 20.65 -7.20 -8.69
CA LEU A 115 20.47 -5.75 -8.57
C LEU A 115 21.69 -5.05 -7.95
N GLY A 116 22.56 -5.79 -7.25
CA GLY A 116 23.80 -5.25 -6.70
C GLY A 116 23.59 -4.20 -5.60
N LEU A 117 22.44 -4.25 -4.91
CA LEU A 117 22.09 -3.31 -3.86
C LEU A 117 23.00 -3.49 -2.64
N LYS A 118 23.34 -2.39 -1.96
CA LYS A 118 24.15 -2.42 -0.74
C LYS A 118 23.33 -2.95 0.43
N THR A 119 23.78 -4.01 1.08
CA THR A 119 23.17 -4.52 2.32
C THR A 119 23.38 -3.53 3.47
N VAL A 120 22.28 -3.18 4.15
CA VAL A 120 22.24 -2.33 5.35
C VAL A 120 22.10 -3.19 6.60
N HIS A 121 21.19 -4.16 6.57
CA HIS A 121 21.05 -5.18 7.62
C HIS A 121 21.09 -6.57 7.02
N GLU A 122 21.98 -7.40 7.55
CA GLU A 122 22.13 -8.81 7.17
C GLU A 122 20.89 -9.63 7.50
N TRP A 123 20.79 -10.80 6.86
CA TRP A 123 19.68 -11.73 7.01
C TRP A 123 19.40 -12.08 8.48
N SER A 124 18.26 -11.65 9.00
CA SER A 124 17.87 -11.83 10.41
C SER A 124 16.42 -12.27 10.57
N PRO A 125 16.07 -12.99 11.65
CA PRO A 125 14.67 -13.34 11.91
C PRO A 125 13.87 -12.11 12.32
N TRP A 126 12.57 -12.14 12.03
CA TRP A 126 11.60 -11.22 12.62
C TRP A 126 10.49 -12.00 13.33
N TYR A 127 9.79 -11.35 14.26
CA TYR A 127 8.90 -12.03 15.20
C TYR A 127 7.44 -11.59 15.11
N HIS A 128 6.54 -12.56 15.31
CA HIS A 128 5.10 -12.42 15.47
C HIS A 128 4.65 -13.25 16.67
N HIS A 129 4.02 -12.63 17.68
CA HIS A 129 3.55 -13.31 18.90
C HIS A 129 4.57 -14.29 19.51
N LYS A 130 5.81 -13.82 19.74
CA LYS A 130 6.94 -14.60 20.30
C LYS A 130 7.43 -15.77 19.44
N GLN A 131 6.92 -15.93 18.22
CA GLN A 131 7.39 -16.92 17.26
C GLN A 131 8.13 -16.22 16.11
N VAL A 132 9.05 -16.95 15.48
CA VAL A 132 9.68 -16.47 14.24
C VAL A 132 8.60 -16.41 13.16
N GLY A 133 8.25 -15.19 12.75
CA GLY A 133 7.31 -14.92 11.67
C GLY A 133 7.94 -15.15 10.30
N GLY A 134 9.27 -15.04 10.21
CA GLY A 134 10.06 -15.30 9.01
C GLY A 134 11.43 -14.63 9.12
N TRP A 135 12.00 -14.23 7.98
CA TRP A 135 13.30 -13.58 7.91
C TRP A 135 13.25 -12.32 7.06
N THR A 136 14.18 -11.41 7.31
CA THR A 136 14.30 -10.18 6.55
C THR A 136 15.77 -9.88 6.25
N ILE A 137 16.01 -9.19 5.14
CA ILE A 137 17.28 -8.55 4.79
C ILE A 137 16.96 -7.17 4.25
N ILE A 138 17.72 -6.18 4.69
CA ILE A 138 17.49 -4.77 4.34
C ILE A 138 18.64 -4.31 3.48
N TYR A 139 18.32 -3.84 2.29
CA TYR A 139 19.23 -3.15 1.38
C TYR A 139 18.92 -1.66 1.37
N GLU A 140 19.84 -0.87 0.82
CA GLU A 140 19.60 0.55 0.56
C GLU A 140 18.43 0.72 -0.42
N GLY A 141 17.29 1.20 0.08
CA GLY A 141 16.07 1.42 -0.70
C GLY A 141 15.17 0.20 -0.90
N LEU A 142 15.50 -0.98 -0.36
CA LEU A 142 14.68 -2.19 -0.53
C LEU A 142 14.76 -3.10 0.70
N THR A 143 13.60 -3.50 1.23
CA THR A 143 13.50 -4.52 2.27
C THR A 143 12.90 -5.79 1.67
N PHE A 144 13.60 -6.91 1.83
CA PHE A 144 13.09 -8.22 1.47
C PHE A 144 12.65 -8.97 2.73
N VAL A 145 11.47 -9.59 2.68
CA VAL A 145 10.85 -10.30 3.80
C VAL A 145 10.34 -11.66 3.33
N THR A 146 10.61 -12.70 4.13
CA THR A 146 9.95 -13.99 4.01
C THR A 146 8.95 -14.18 5.14
N ILE A 147 7.92 -14.97 4.86
CA ILE A 147 6.91 -15.37 5.85
C ILE A 147 6.94 -16.87 6.00
N ARG A 148 7.27 -17.31 7.20
CA ARG A 148 7.49 -18.72 7.54
C ARG A 148 6.18 -19.50 7.46
N GLY A 149 6.18 -20.58 6.68
CA GLY A 149 5.05 -21.49 6.49
C GLY A 149 3.99 -20.99 5.50
N ALA A 150 4.19 -19.85 4.85
CA ALA A 150 3.26 -19.34 3.85
C ALA A 150 3.58 -19.86 2.45
N GLY A 151 2.54 -20.07 1.63
CA GLY A 151 2.66 -20.34 0.19
C GLY A 151 2.57 -19.05 -0.65
N HIS A 152 2.21 -19.19 -1.93
CA HIS A 152 2.14 -18.06 -2.88
C HIS A 152 1.19 -16.93 -2.41
N GLU A 153 0.00 -17.31 -1.93
CA GLU A 153 -1.00 -16.38 -1.40
C GLU A 153 -0.83 -16.18 0.11
N VAL A 154 0.23 -15.47 0.50
CA VAL A 154 0.60 -15.30 1.91
C VAL A 154 -0.59 -14.92 2.83
N PRO A 155 -1.45 -13.94 2.51
CA PRO A 155 -2.56 -13.58 3.40
C PRO A 155 -3.54 -14.73 3.68
N THR A 156 -3.64 -15.70 2.77
CA THR A 156 -4.48 -16.90 2.94
C THR A 156 -3.85 -17.88 3.95
N PHE A 157 -2.52 -18.04 3.93
CA PHE A 157 -1.81 -19.02 4.77
C PHE A 157 -1.36 -18.47 6.12
N ALA A 158 -1.03 -17.18 6.19
CA ALA A 158 -0.46 -16.52 7.37
C ALA A 158 -1.07 -15.12 7.56
N PRO A 159 -2.39 -15.02 7.84
CA PRO A 159 -3.11 -13.74 7.86
C PRO A 159 -2.60 -12.78 8.94
N GLY A 160 -2.22 -13.26 10.13
CA GLY A 160 -1.70 -12.42 11.21
C GLY A 160 -0.34 -11.80 10.87
N GLN A 161 0.55 -12.59 10.30
CA GLN A 161 1.86 -12.18 9.81
C GLN A 161 1.73 -11.19 8.65
N ALA A 162 0.86 -11.48 7.68
CA ALA A 162 0.61 -10.60 6.54
C ALA A 162 0.05 -9.24 6.98
N LEU A 163 -0.88 -9.24 7.95
CA LEU A 163 -1.44 -8.01 8.50
C LEU A 163 -0.40 -7.19 9.26
N GLN A 164 0.41 -7.83 10.10
CA GLN A 164 1.49 -7.15 10.82
C GLN A 164 2.47 -6.50 9.83
N LEU A 165 2.91 -7.25 8.83
CA LEU A 165 3.82 -6.76 7.81
C LEU A 165 3.23 -5.55 7.07
N LEU A 166 1.97 -5.63 6.64
CA LEU A 166 1.29 -4.51 5.98
C LEU A 166 1.22 -3.29 6.90
N ALA A 167 0.82 -3.48 8.16
CA ALA A 167 0.72 -2.39 9.12
C ALA A 167 2.08 -1.70 9.34
N GLN A 168 3.16 -2.47 9.46
CA GLN A 168 4.50 -1.95 9.67
C GLN A 168 5.05 -1.25 8.42
N PHE A 169 4.79 -1.80 7.23
CA PHE A 169 5.12 -1.14 5.96
C PHE A 169 4.44 0.22 5.84
N LEU A 170 3.13 0.28 6.14
CA LEU A 170 2.36 1.53 6.11
C LEU A 170 2.81 2.54 7.18
N ALA A 171 3.26 2.05 8.35
CA ALA A 171 3.64 2.89 9.48
C ALA A 171 5.10 3.38 9.46
N ASP A 172 5.89 3.01 8.45
CA ASP A 172 7.35 3.23 8.46
C ASP A 172 8.11 2.59 9.62
N GLN A 173 7.77 1.33 9.92
CA GLN A 173 8.38 0.63 11.04
C GLN A 173 9.03 -0.65 10.57
N ASP A 174 10.22 -0.92 11.11
CA ASP A 174 10.90 -2.19 10.92
C ASP A 174 10.14 -3.33 11.61
N LEU A 175 10.19 -4.52 11.01
CA LEU A 175 9.66 -5.73 11.62
C LEU A 175 10.37 -6.01 12.97
N PRO A 176 9.67 -6.54 14.00
CA PRO A 176 10.26 -6.74 15.31
C PRO A 176 11.41 -7.74 15.25
N SER A 177 12.59 -7.32 15.71
CA SER A 177 13.81 -8.13 15.70
C SER A 177 13.96 -9.04 16.92
N ALA A 178 13.02 -8.97 17.88
CA ALA A 178 13.01 -9.82 19.07
C ALA A 178 11.60 -10.28 19.44
N ALA A 179 11.54 -11.43 20.11
CA ALA A 179 10.32 -12.02 20.64
C ALA A 179 9.90 -11.25 21.92
N PHE A 180 8.92 -10.35 21.79
CA PHE A 180 8.28 -9.68 22.92
C PHE A 180 6.86 -10.24 23.15
#